data_AF-A0A1Q7LDC5-F1
#
_entry.id   AF-A0A1Q7LDC5-F1
#
_cell.length_a   1.000
_cell.length_b   1.000
_cell.length_c   1.000
_cell.angle_alpha   90.00
_cell.angle_beta   90.00
_cell.angle_gamma   90.00
#
_symmetry.space_group_name_H-M   'P 1'
#
loop_
_entity.id
_entity.type
_entity.pdbx_description
1 polymer ?
#
loop_
_entity_poly.entity_id
_entity_poly.type
_entity_poly.pdbx_seq_one_letter_code
_entity_poly.pdbx_strand_id
1 'polypeptide(L)'
;MVSKCANPDCSAPFLYLHQGKLFRMETGTVDANGSVLEADPEMKKPSRHIEFYWLCNDCAAAMTLTYKKGIGVTTKPLARAQGAAS
;
A
#
# COMPACT_ATOMS: atom_id res chain seq x y z
N MET A 1 -9.90 1.58 -6.15
CA MET A 1 -9.37 2.07 -7.45
C MET A 1 -8.21 3.00 -7.14
N VAL A 2 -7.04 2.81 -7.75
CA VAL A 2 -5.88 3.69 -7.52
C VAL A 2 -5.98 4.90 -8.44
N SER A 3 -5.92 6.11 -7.90
CA SER A 3 -6.10 7.36 -8.67
C SER A 3 -4.90 8.30 -8.62
N LYS A 4 -4.08 8.23 -7.55
CA LYS A 4 -2.93 9.10 -7.35
C LYS A 4 -1.80 8.38 -6.61
N CYS A 5 -0.65 9.05 -6.56
CA CYS A 5 0.48 8.63 -5.74
C CYS A 5 0.08 8.47 -4.28
N ALA A 6 0.52 7.37 -3.66
CA ALA A 6 0.28 7.05 -2.26
C ALA A 6 1.20 7.83 -1.30
N ASN A 7 2.20 8.55 -1.81
CA ASN A 7 2.93 9.54 -1.03
C ASN A 7 2.01 10.75 -0.78
N PRO A 8 1.66 11.10 0.47
CA PRO A 8 0.76 12.20 0.78
C PRO A 8 1.28 13.57 0.27
N ASP A 9 2.60 13.73 0.18
CA ASP A 9 3.24 14.95 -0.33
C ASP A 9 3.32 15.00 -1.87
N CYS A 10 2.80 13.98 -2.56
CA CYS A 10 2.83 13.89 -4.02
C CYS A 10 1.42 13.89 -4.61
N SER A 11 1.19 14.73 -5.60
CA SER A 11 -0.11 14.84 -6.31
C SER A 11 -0.10 14.18 -7.70
N ALA A 12 0.91 13.35 -8.01
CA ALA A 12 1.01 12.72 -9.32
C ALA A 12 -0.21 11.80 -9.58
N PRO A 13 -0.93 11.96 -10.71
CA PRO A 13 -2.06 11.11 -11.06
C PRO A 13 -1.59 9.76 -11.59
N PHE A 14 -2.37 8.71 -11.31
CA PHE A 14 -2.11 7.38 -11.88
C PHE A 14 -2.70 7.27 -13.29
N LEU A 15 -1.90 7.62 -14.29
CA LEU A 15 -2.33 7.64 -15.70
C LEU A 15 -1.89 6.40 -16.48
N TYR A 16 -0.69 5.86 -16.17
CA TYR A 16 -0.04 4.83 -16.98
C TYR A 16 0.53 3.70 -16.12
N LEU A 17 0.18 2.46 -16.46
CA LEU A 17 0.62 1.25 -15.75
C LEU A 17 2.14 1.00 -15.80
N HIS A 18 2.83 1.52 -16.82
CA HIS A 18 4.29 1.36 -16.97
C HIS A 18 5.09 2.39 -16.16
N GLN A 19 4.43 3.34 -15.51
CA GLN A 19 5.09 4.36 -14.68
C GLN A 19 4.86 4.02 -13.21
N GLY A 20 5.92 4.18 -12.42
CA GLY A 20 5.89 3.98 -10.99
C GLY A 20 5.91 2.52 -10.58
N LYS A 21 5.41 2.26 -9.37
CA LYS A 21 5.38 0.93 -8.77
C LYS A 21 4.05 0.70 -8.07
N LEU A 22 3.38 -0.40 -8.43
CA LEU A 22 2.15 -0.85 -7.80
C LEU A 22 2.49 -1.81 -6.64
N PHE A 23 1.82 -1.58 -5.51
CA PHE A 23 1.95 -2.36 -4.29
C PHE A 23 0.62 -3.03 -4.02
N ARG A 24 0.65 -4.34 -3.77
CA ARG A 24 -0.49 -5.12 -3.30
C ARG A 24 -0.34 -5.33 -1.80
N MET A 25 -1.24 -4.74 -1.02
CA MET A 25 -1.25 -4.83 0.44
C MET A 25 -2.44 -5.69 0.88
N GLU A 26 -2.17 -6.67 1.75
CA GLU A 26 -3.21 -7.45 2.40
C GLU A 26 -3.50 -6.81 3.76
N THR A 27 -4.61 -6.09 3.86
CA THR A 27 -5.07 -5.51 5.11
C THR A 27 -5.89 -6.58 5.83
N GLY A 28 -5.55 -6.87 7.09
CA GLY A 28 -6.28 -7.83 7.91
C GLY A 28 -7.77 -7.49 8.02
N THR A 29 -8.56 -8.50 8.41
CA THR A 29 -10.04 -8.52 8.48
C THR A 29 -10.67 -7.16 8.76
N VAL A 30 -11.29 -6.61 7.73
CA VAL A 30 -12.29 -5.54 7.84
C VAL A 30 -13.63 -6.16 7.50
N ASP A 31 -14.63 -5.92 8.34
CA ASP A 31 -16.00 -6.37 8.08
C ASP A 31 -16.57 -5.68 6.85
N ALA A 32 -17.71 -6.17 6.35
CA ALA A 32 -18.37 -5.66 5.14
C ALA A 32 -18.67 -4.14 5.15
N ASN A 33 -18.56 -3.48 6.31
CA ASN A 33 -18.72 -2.05 6.53
C ASN A 33 -17.40 -1.28 6.73
N GLY A 34 -16.23 -1.89 6.52
CA GLY A 34 -14.92 -1.22 6.64
C GLY A 34 -14.46 -0.97 8.07
N SER A 35 -15.14 -1.51 9.09
CA SER A 35 -14.68 -1.46 10.48
C SER A 35 -13.78 -2.65 10.80
N VAL A 36 -12.68 -2.41 11.51
CA VAL A 36 -11.85 -3.45 12.10
C VAL A 36 -12.62 -4.05 13.28
N LEU A 37 -13.34 -5.16 13.11
CA LEU A 37 -13.94 -5.86 14.24
C LEU A 37 -12.93 -6.84 14.84
N GLU A 38 -12.90 -6.89 16.16
CA GLU A 38 -12.30 -7.98 16.92
C GLU A 38 -13.01 -9.28 16.51
N ALA A 39 -12.21 -10.31 16.20
CA ALA A 39 -12.69 -11.53 15.57
C ALA A 39 -13.70 -12.28 16.45
N ASP A 40 -14.97 -12.27 16.04
CA ASP A 40 -15.98 -13.19 16.56
C ASP A 40 -15.80 -14.57 15.89
N PRO A 41 -15.70 -15.67 16.66
CA PRO A 41 -15.37 -16.99 16.13
C PRO A 41 -16.49 -17.64 15.29
N GLU A 42 -17.71 -17.08 15.22
CA GLU A 42 -18.83 -17.63 14.46
C GLU A 42 -19.05 -16.95 13.09
N MET A 43 -18.42 -15.81 12.81
CA MET A 43 -18.61 -15.09 11.55
C MET A 43 -17.63 -15.55 10.46
N LYS A 44 -18.15 -16.26 9.46
CA LYS A 44 -17.69 -16.42 8.06
C LYS A 44 -16.21 -16.08 7.78
N LYS A 45 -15.45 -17.11 7.39
CA LYS A 45 -14.11 -17.11 6.76
C LYS A 45 -13.52 -15.71 6.53
N PRO A 46 -12.40 -15.34 7.16
CA PRO A 46 -11.83 -14.00 7.06
C PRO A 46 -11.58 -13.64 5.59
N SER A 47 -12.39 -12.73 5.06
CA SER A 47 -12.21 -12.19 3.71
C SER A 47 -10.96 -11.32 3.74
N ARG A 48 -9.85 -11.85 3.21
CA ARG A 48 -8.60 -11.11 3.05
C ARG A 48 -8.87 -9.90 2.15
N HIS A 49 -8.84 -8.70 2.72
CA HIS A 49 -9.06 -7.48 1.95
C HIS A 49 -7.75 -7.10 1.23
N ILE A 50 -7.78 -7.14 -0.10
CA ILE A 50 -6.63 -6.78 -0.94
C ILE A 50 -6.83 -5.35 -1.41
N GLU A 51 -5.87 -4.49 -1.07
CA GLU A 51 -5.81 -3.12 -1.54
C GLU A 51 -4.57 -2.88 -2.40
N PHE A 52 -4.73 -2.05 -3.41
CA PHE A 52 -3.65 -1.64 -4.28
C PHE A 52 -3.28 -0.18 -3.99
N TYR A 53 -1.98 0.07 -3.96
CA TYR A 53 -1.39 1.40 -3.78
C TYR A 53 -0.34 1.63 -4.86
N TRP A 54 -0.12 2.87 -5.27
CA TRP A 54 0.85 3.19 -6.32
C TRP A 54 1.75 4.34 -5.90
N LEU A 55 3.04 4.23 -6.19
CA LEU A 55 3.98 5.35 -6.12
C LEU A 55 4.43 5.70 -7.54
N CYS A 56 4.50 6.99 -7.89
CA CYS A 56 5.10 7.43 -9.14
C CYS A 56 6.60 7.08 -9.19
N ASN A 57 7.25 7.24 -10.36
CA ASN A 57 8.67 6.92 -10.53
C ASN A 57 9.57 7.58 -9.48
N ASP A 58 9.40 8.88 -9.24
CA ASP A 58 10.24 9.63 -8.31
C ASP A 58 10.07 9.15 -6.86
N CYS A 59 8.82 8.93 -6.44
CA CYS A 59 8.54 8.42 -5.10
C CYS A 59 9.01 6.98 -4.95
N ALA A 60 8.79 6.12 -5.96
CA ALA A 60 9.22 4.73 -5.92
C ALA A 60 10.76 4.59 -5.90
N ALA A 61 11.50 5.58 -6.38
CA ALA A 61 12.96 5.62 -6.32
C ALA A 61 13.51 6.01 -4.94
N ALA A 62 12.72 6.74 -4.12
CA ALA A 62 13.15 7.25 -2.82
C ALA A 62 12.53 6.50 -1.62
N MET A 63 11.34 5.93 -1.80
CA MET A 63 10.54 5.34 -0.72
C MET A 63 9.77 4.10 -1.17
N THR A 64 9.26 3.36 -0.19
CA THR A 64 8.38 2.22 -0.37
C THR A 64 7.21 2.29 0.61
N LEU A 65 6.19 1.46 0.40
CA LEU A 65 5.04 1.36 1.29
C LEU A 65 5.22 0.24 2.31
N THR A 66 4.66 0.42 3.49
CA THR A 66 4.61 -0.58 4.56
C THR A 66 3.26 -0.51 5.25
N TYR A 67 2.79 -1.64 5.79
CA TYR A 67 1.60 -1.66 6.62
C TYR A 67 2.00 -1.60 8.09
N LYS A 68 1.37 -0.72 8.87
CA LYS A 68 1.53 -0.63 10.32
C LYS A 68 0.17 -0.82 10.98
N LYS A 69 0.05 -1.88 11.81
CA LYS A 69 -1.18 -2.19 12.55
C LYS A 69 -1.64 -0.95 13.34
N GLY A 70 -2.92 -0.61 13.20
CA GLY A 70 -3.54 0.56 13.86
C GLY A 70 -3.32 1.91 13.15
N ILE A 71 -2.43 2.00 12.17
CA ILE A 71 -2.19 3.23 11.38
C ILE A 71 -2.60 3.05 9.92
N GLY A 72 -2.43 1.85 9.37
CA GLY A 72 -2.67 1.57 7.96
C GLY A 72 -1.38 1.59 7.14
N VAL A 73 -1.50 1.94 5.86
CA VAL A 73 -0.37 2.00 4.93
C VAL A 73 0.40 3.31 5.10
N THR A 74 1.72 3.21 5.31
CA THR A 74 2.62 4.36 5.47
C THR A 74 3.80 4.27 4.50
N THR A 75 4.39 5.41 4.15
CA THR A 75 5.64 5.48 3.38
C THR A 75 6.84 5.28 4.31
N LYS A 76 7.90 4.63 3.82
CA LYS A 76 9.19 4.55 4.48
C LYS A 76 10.32 4.77 3.46
N PRO A 77 11.40 5.50 3.81
CA PRO A 77 12.54 5.66 2.92
C PRO A 77 13.14 4.31 2.50
N LEU A 78 13.62 4.23 1.28
CA LEU A 78 14.43 3.09 0.87
C LEU A 78 15.78 3.18 1.57
N ALA A 79 16.18 2.11 2.26
CA ALA A 79 17.58 1.96 2.63
C ALA A 79 18.37 1.96 1.34
N ARG A 80 19.32 2.89 1.20
CA ARG A 80 20.17 2.99 0.01
C ARG A 80 20.89 1.64 -0.13
N ALA A 81 20.46 0.80 -1.07
CA ALA A 81 21.22 -0.37 -1.45
C ALA A 81 22.50 0.17 -2.09
N GLN A 82 23.61 0.13 -1.36
CA GLN A 82 24.91 0.38 -1.93
C GLN A 82 25.18 -0.75 -2.93
N GLY A 83 25.13 -0.43 -4.23
CA GLY A 83 25.70 -1.24 -5.30
C GLY A 83 24.81 -2.37 -5.84
N ALA A 84 24.29 -2.17 -7.04
CA ALA A 84 24.12 -3.23 -8.03
C ALA A 84 24.23 -2.60 -9.42
N ALA A 85 25.47 -2.24 -9.78
CA ALA A 85 25.88 -2.12 -11.16
C ALA A 85 26.86 -3.28 -11.39
N SER A 86 26.52 -4.18 -12.31
CA SER A 86 27.42 -5.17 -12.91
C SER A 86 27.21 -5.11 -14.41
#